data_AF-A0A7C3SXR8-F1
#
_entry.id   AF-A0A7C3SXR8-F1
#
_cell.length_a   1.000
_cell.length_b   1.000
_cell.length_c   1.000
_cell.angle_alpha   90.00
_cell.angle_beta   90.00
_cell.angle_gamma   90.00
#
_symmetry.space_group_name_H-M   'P 1'
#
loop_
_entity.id
_entity.type
_entity.pdbx_description
1 polymer ?
#
loop_
_entity_poly.entity_id
_entity_poly.type
_entity_poly.pdbx_seq_one_letter_code
_entity_poly.pdbx_strand_id
1 'polypeptide(L)'
;MQGVKTCQRCGVPEYIASEHLWHPSGFIVQRRDPRHIIIFIESENLEALFRGIEKILGMSIERIVVNTRRRAARAYMDRVIPEALKEQVRGSALEIGPVVQGMVGIGQVLGYGRFEVADYRMRGDDGDYILIRVEKPYSILLGCADPVAALEALVGREMGLSYREVSPEVYEIKAFPQSHPEEFKGRLTMRKYAYLEGDIRFRPCPQCGAPEELAGFAWDLDRGLIHNRRTGKRMVFFAPSVMEAVFGELERELGETIPEVVIEAQRRLTAAGLYGLDRENAQQDLREQLAIRGLGNLKELSLGERGLSLFMENAAVPLMVVGMAQGLYESLHGGTSRVEWSTGEGDSLSVEVKPA
;
A
#
# COMPACT_ATOMS: atom_id res chain seq x y z
N MET A 1 0.82 18.31 11.79
CA MET A 1 -0.54 17.90 12.24
C MET A 1 -0.54 17.79 13.76
N GLN A 2 -0.72 18.92 14.47
CA GLN A 2 -0.75 18.91 15.94
C GLN A 2 -2.10 18.35 16.40
N GLY A 3 -2.07 17.33 17.27
CA GLY A 3 -3.27 16.92 18.02
C GLY A 3 -3.97 15.63 17.59
N VAL A 4 -3.37 14.77 16.76
CA VAL A 4 -3.90 13.41 16.62
C VAL A 4 -3.72 12.68 17.94
N LYS A 5 -4.83 12.34 18.60
CA LYS A 5 -4.82 11.63 19.87
C LYS A 5 -4.46 10.16 19.63
N THR A 6 -3.68 9.61 20.54
CA THR A 6 -3.40 8.17 20.62
C THR A 6 -4.14 7.54 21.79
N CYS A 7 -4.54 6.29 21.62
CA CYS A 7 -5.09 5.48 22.68
C CYS A 7 -4.04 5.29 23.80
N GLN A 8 -4.39 5.65 25.03
CA GLN A 8 -3.46 5.58 26.16
C GLN A 8 -3.06 4.14 26.52
N ARG A 9 -3.89 3.14 26.17
CA ARG A 9 -3.61 1.72 26.42
C ARG A 9 -2.73 1.07 25.36
N CYS A 10 -3.06 1.21 24.07
CA CYS A 10 -2.36 0.50 22.98
C CYS A 10 -1.51 1.39 22.07
N GLY A 11 -1.54 2.72 22.24
CA GLY A 11 -0.77 3.67 21.43
C GLY A 11 -1.31 3.90 20.01
N VAL A 12 -2.33 3.16 19.58
CA VAL A 12 -2.94 3.31 18.24
C VAL A 12 -3.59 4.70 18.12
N PRO A 13 -3.37 5.42 17.01
CA PRO A 13 -4.04 6.70 16.75
C PRO A 13 -5.56 6.52 16.68
N GLU A 14 -6.30 7.48 17.24
CA GLU A 14 -7.77 7.48 17.23
C GLU A 14 -8.31 7.35 15.80
N TYR A 15 -7.68 8.04 14.83
CA TYR A 15 -8.00 7.94 13.41
C TYR A 15 -7.93 6.51 12.86
N ILE A 16 -6.88 5.75 13.22
CA ILE A 16 -6.73 4.35 12.77
C ILE A 16 -7.87 3.51 13.35
N ALA A 17 -8.13 3.66 14.66
CA ALA A 17 -9.18 2.94 15.36
C ALA A 17 -10.60 3.34 14.91
N SER A 18 -10.81 4.58 14.44
CA SER A 18 -12.12 5.09 14.05
C SER A 18 -12.46 4.84 12.58
N GLU A 19 -11.48 4.87 11.68
CA GLU A 19 -11.71 4.77 10.24
C GLU A 19 -11.54 3.35 9.69
N HIS A 20 -10.88 2.45 10.42
CA HIS A 20 -10.60 1.09 9.95
C HIS A 20 -11.35 0.03 10.77
N LEU A 21 -11.67 -1.08 10.11
CA LEU A 21 -12.25 -2.28 10.70
C LEU A 21 -11.45 -3.50 10.23
N TRP A 22 -10.93 -4.26 11.18
CA TRP A 22 -10.36 -5.59 10.92
C TRP A 22 -11.52 -6.59 10.84
N HIS A 23 -11.88 -6.95 9.61
CA HIS A 23 -13.04 -7.76 9.31
C HIS A 23 -12.71 -9.27 9.49
N PRO A 24 -13.68 -10.12 9.90
CA PRO A 24 -13.44 -11.57 10.04
C PRO A 24 -12.95 -12.29 8.78
N SER A 25 -13.15 -11.69 7.60
CA SER A 25 -12.62 -12.14 6.32
C SER A 25 -11.08 -12.04 6.20
N GLY A 26 -10.39 -11.47 7.19
CA GLY A 26 -8.95 -11.23 7.14
C GLY A 26 -8.55 -9.96 6.38
N PHE A 27 -9.52 -9.14 5.97
CA PHE A 27 -9.30 -7.81 5.40
C PHE A 27 -9.36 -6.70 6.44
N ILE A 28 -8.64 -5.61 6.19
CA ILE A 28 -8.88 -4.32 6.84
C ILE A 28 -9.73 -3.51 5.87
N VAL A 29 -10.88 -3.01 6.31
CA VAL A 29 -11.78 -2.20 5.47
C VAL A 29 -11.95 -0.81 6.06
N GLN A 30 -12.17 0.18 5.20
CA GLN A 30 -12.60 1.51 5.66
C GLN A 30 -14.05 1.46 6.13
N ARG A 31 -14.35 1.99 7.33
CA ARG A 31 -15.71 1.95 7.90
C ARG A 31 -16.74 2.66 7.03
N ARG A 32 -16.35 3.76 6.38
CA ARG A 32 -17.24 4.57 5.52
C ARG A 32 -17.47 3.96 4.15
N ASP A 33 -16.57 3.09 3.69
CA ASP A 33 -16.69 2.38 2.42
C ASP A 33 -16.04 0.99 2.55
N PRO A 34 -16.79 -0.02 2.99
CA PRO A 34 -16.26 -1.37 3.22
C PRO A 34 -15.66 -2.04 1.96
N ARG A 35 -15.94 -1.50 0.77
CA ARG A 35 -15.32 -1.95 -0.50
C ARG A 35 -13.88 -1.48 -0.65
N HIS A 36 -13.45 -0.49 0.12
CA HIS A 36 -12.08 0.00 0.14
C HIS A 36 -11.29 -0.76 1.20
N ILE A 37 -10.63 -1.82 0.75
CA ILE A 37 -9.72 -2.61 1.58
C ILE A 37 -8.38 -1.89 1.70
N ILE A 38 -7.75 -2.10 2.83
CA ILE A 38 -6.43 -1.62 3.20
C ILE A 38 -5.58 -2.84 3.59
N ILE A 39 -4.31 -2.79 3.26
CA ILE A 39 -3.27 -3.68 3.78
C ILE A 39 -2.32 -2.89 4.67
N PHE A 40 -1.72 -3.55 5.64
CA PHE A 40 -0.76 -2.95 6.57
C PHE A 40 0.56 -3.74 6.50
N ILE A 41 1.51 -3.27 5.68
CA ILE A 41 2.69 -4.05 5.30
C ILE A 41 3.99 -3.26 5.52
N GLU A 42 5.12 -3.96 5.45
CA GLU A 42 6.44 -3.37 5.54
C GLU A 42 6.72 -2.46 4.33
N SER A 43 7.03 -1.19 4.56
CA SER A 43 7.24 -0.20 3.49
C SER A 43 8.45 -0.52 2.61
N GLU A 44 9.49 -1.09 3.22
CA GLU A 44 10.71 -1.53 2.56
C GLU A 44 10.43 -2.66 1.56
N ASN A 45 9.36 -3.43 1.77
CA ASN A 45 8.93 -4.47 0.82
C ASN A 45 8.50 -3.84 -0.51
N LEU A 46 7.82 -2.69 -0.49
CA LEU A 46 7.33 -2.02 -1.70
C LEU A 46 8.48 -1.54 -2.59
N GLU A 47 9.43 -0.83 -1.99
CA GLU A 47 10.59 -0.29 -2.71
C GLU A 47 11.48 -1.41 -3.22
N ALA A 48 11.73 -2.44 -2.40
CA ALA A 48 12.54 -3.58 -2.79
C ALA A 48 11.86 -4.44 -3.87
N LEU A 49 10.52 -4.52 -3.86
CA LEU A 49 9.74 -5.23 -4.88
C LEU A 49 9.88 -4.56 -6.24
N PHE A 50 9.68 -3.23 -6.32
CA PHE A 50 9.82 -2.51 -7.59
C PHE A 50 11.25 -2.59 -8.13
N ARG A 51 12.27 -2.43 -7.28
CA ARG A 51 13.68 -2.62 -7.69
C ARG A 51 13.95 -4.05 -8.14
N GLY A 52 13.33 -5.05 -7.51
CA GLY A 52 13.40 -6.45 -7.91
C GLY A 52 12.84 -6.67 -9.31
N ILE A 53 11.67 -6.08 -9.60
CA ILE A 53 11.03 -6.12 -10.91
C ILE A 53 11.91 -5.43 -11.97
N GLU A 54 12.40 -4.21 -11.71
CA GLU A 54 13.29 -3.49 -12.63
C GLU A 54 14.56 -4.28 -12.94
N LYS A 55 15.16 -4.91 -11.93
CA LYS A 55 16.36 -5.74 -12.10
C LYS A 55 16.10 -6.96 -12.98
N ILE A 56 14.92 -7.58 -12.88
CA ILE A 56 14.57 -8.74 -13.70
C ILE A 56 14.28 -8.30 -15.14
N LEU A 57 13.58 -7.19 -15.33
CA LEU A 57 13.23 -6.67 -16.65
C LEU A 57 14.39 -5.97 -17.37
N GLY A 58 15.40 -5.50 -16.62
CA GLY A 58 16.52 -4.75 -17.17
C GLY A 58 16.16 -3.33 -17.64
N MET A 59 15.04 -2.78 -17.17
CA MET A 59 14.57 -1.43 -17.51
C MET A 59 13.80 -0.80 -16.35
N SER A 60 13.69 0.52 -16.36
CA SER A 60 12.92 1.23 -15.33
C SER A 60 11.42 1.08 -15.56
N ILE A 61 10.68 0.89 -14.46
CA ILE A 61 9.22 0.84 -14.43
C ILE A 61 8.60 2.10 -13.81
N GLU A 62 9.43 3.06 -13.40
CA GLU A 62 9.04 4.27 -12.67
C GLU A 62 7.85 4.98 -13.31
N ARG A 63 7.91 5.25 -14.64
CA ARG A 63 6.83 5.94 -15.35
C ARG A 63 5.48 5.22 -15.20
N ILE A 64 5.47 3.89 -15.27
CA ILE A 64 4.26 3.07 -15.19
C ILE A 64 3.73 3.10 -13.75
N VAL A 65 4.61 2.91 -12.76
CA VAL A 65 4.24 2.89 -11.33
C VAL A 65 3.69 4.26 -10.90
N VAL A 66 4.43 5.34 -11.14
CA VAL A 66 4.07 6.71 -10.71
C VAL A 66 2.76 7.14 -11.36
N ASN A 67 2.59 6.96 -12.67
CA ASN A 67 1.35 7.37 -13.35
C ASN A 67 0.15 6.53 -12.92
N THR A 68 0.32 5.23 -12.75
CA THR A 68 -0.77 4.35 -12.30
C THR A 68 -1.20 4.70 -10.88
N ARG A 69 -0.23 4.92 -9.96
CA ARG A 69 -0.53 5.38 -8.60
C ARG A 69 -1.25 6.71 -8.61
N ARG A 70 -0.77 7.69 -9.37
CA ARG A 70 -1.39 9.03 -9.46
C ARG A 70 -2.85 8.94 -9.89
N ARG A 71 -3.13 8.19 -10.96
CA ARG A 71 -4.50 8.01 -11.48
C ARG A 71 -5.39 7.30 -10.46
N ALA A 72 -4.89 6.25 -9.80
CA ALA A 72 -5.62 5.51 -8.78
C ALA A 72 -5.93 6.36 -7.54
N ALA A 73 -4.93 7.09 -7.05
CA ALA A 73 -5.10 8.03 -5.95
C ALA A 73 -6.06 9.15 -6.33
N ARG A 74 -6.01 9.69 -7.56
CA ARG A 74 -6.92 10.75 -8.01
C ARG A 74 -8.36 10.25 -8.02
N ALA A 75 -8.61 9.06 -8.60
CA ALA A 75 -9.94 8.46 -8.62
C ALA A 75 -10.50 8.24 -7.20
N TYR A 76 -9.65 7.86 -6.25
CA TYR A 76 -10.04 7.76 -4.85
C TYR A 76 -10.35 9.14 -4.24
N MET A 77 -9.44 10.11 -4.40
CA MET A 77 -9.56 11.48 -3.88
C MET A 77 -10.79 12.19 -4.43
N ASP A 78 -11.11 12.02 -5.72
CA ASP A 78 -12.30 12.59 -6.33
C ASP A 78 -13.59 12.09 -5.67
N ARG A 79 -13.59 10.88 -5.10
CA ARG A 79 -14.74 10.31 -4.41
C ARG A 79 -14.82 10.73 -2.94
N VAL A 80 -13.69 10.89 -2.26
CA VAL A 80 -13.67 11.16 -0.81
C VAL A 80 -13.66 12.65 -0.46
N ILE A 81 -13.15 13.51 -1.35
CA ILE A 81 -13.19 14.96 -1.16
C ILE A 81 -14.60 15.46 -1.48
N PRO A 82 -15.29 16.14 -0.55
CA PRO A 82 -16.61 16.71 -0.81
C PRO A 82 -16.59 17.72 -1.96
N GLU A 83 -17.59 17.69 -2.84
CA GLU A 83 -17.62 18.60 -4.00
C GLU A 83 -17.62 20.07 -3.59
N ALA A 84 -18.33 20.43 -2.50
CA ALA A 84 -18.31 21.79 -1.95
C ALA A 84 -16.89 22.28 -1.59
N LEU A 85 -16.01 21.39 -1.11
CA LEU A 85 -14.62 21.75 -0.83
C LEU A 85 -13.83 21.97 -2.13
N LYS A 86 -14.07 21.14 -3.15
CA LYS A 86 -13.44 21.32 -4.47
C LYS A 86 -13.88 22.64 -5.10
N GLU A 87 -15.18 22.97 -5.05
CA GLU A 87 -15.73 24.23 -5.52
C GLU A 87 -15.11 25.44 -4.80
N GLN A 88 -14.95 25.36 -3.47
CA GLN A 88 -14.30 26.43 -2.70
C GLN A 88 -12.84 26.63 -3.09
N VAL A 89 -12.08 25.56 -3.34
CA VAL A 89 -10.67 25.66 -3.79
C VAL A 89 -10.60 26.21 -5.22
N ARG A 90 -11.42 25.68 -6.15
CA ARG A 90 -11.46 26.14 -7.56
C ARG A 90 -11.93 27.60 -7.68
N GLY A 91 -12.86 28.01 -6.81
CA GLY A 91 -13.35 29.38 -6.70
C GLY A 91 -12.43 30.32 -5.92
N SER A 92 -11.25 29.86 -5.47
CA SER A 92 -10.30 30.63 -4.66
C SER A 92 -10.87 31.16 -3.32
N ALA A 93 -11.97 30.56 -2.83
CA ALA A 93 -12.54 30.86 -1.52
C ALA A 93 -11.74 30.21 -0.38
N LEU A 94 -10.98 29.16 -0.68
CA LEU A 94 -10.03 28.52 0.22
C LEU A 94 -8.66 28.40 -0.43
N GLU A 95 -7.62 28.70 0.35
CA GLU A 95 -6.24 28.51 -0.09
C GLU A 95 -5.90 27.02 -0.18
N ILE A 96 -5.26 26.63 -1.28
CA ILE A 96 -4.97 25.23 -1.55
C ILE A 96 -3.93 24.63 -0.61
N GLY A 97 -2.95 25.44 -0.18
CA GLY A 97 -1.81 24.98 0.63
C GLY A 97 -2.27 24.33 1.92
N PRO A 98 -3.06 25.01 2.77
CA PRO A 98 -3.64 24.43 3.98
C PRO A 98 -4.49 23.18 3.74
N VAL A 99 -5.27 23.15 2.63
CA VAL A 99 -6.11 21.98 2.29
C VAL A 99 -5.23 20.77 1.97
N VAL A 100 -4.24 20.94 1.09
CA VAL A 100 -3.27 19.88 0.74
C VAL A 100 -2.47 19.46 1.99
N GLN A 101 -2.05 20.42 2.83
CA GLN A 101 -1.34 20.13 4.08
C GLN A 101 -2.18 19.27 5.04
N GLY A 102 -3.49 19.50 5.12
CA GLY A 102 -4.42 18.67 5.89
C GLY A 102 -4.52 17.25 5.33
N MET A 103 -4.61 17.10 4.02
CA MET A 103 -4.68 15.80 3.34
C MET A 103 -3.41 14.98 3.53
N VAL A 104 -2.23 15.59 3.35
CA VAL A 104 -0.95 14.86 3.57
C VAL A 104 -0.71 14.54 5.05
N GLY A 105 -1.34 15.28 5.97
CA GLY A 105 -1.38 14.93 7.39
C GLY A 105 -2.01 13.55 7.65
N ILE A 106 -3.06 13.19 6.91
CA ILE A 106 -3.65 11.83 6.98
C ILE A 106 -2.60 10.79 6.60
N GLY A 107 -1.83 11.05 5.54
CA GLY A 107 -0.72 10.19 5.10
C GLY A 107 0.32 9.95 6.21
N GLN A 108 0.61 10.95 7.04
CA GLN A 108 1.51 10.80 8.18
C GLN A 108 1.01 9.75 9.18
N VAL A 109 -0.30 9.73 9.49
CA VAL A 109 -0.90 8.72 10.38
C VAL A 109 -0.81 7.31 9.77
N LEU A 110 -0.88 7.22 8.44
CA LEU A 110 -0.82 5.96 7.68
C LEU A 110 0.61 5.45 7.44
N GLY A 111 1.63 6.19 7.88
CA GLY A 111 3.04 5.79 7.75
C GLY A 111 3.72 6.25 6.46
N TYR A 112 3.16 7.23 5.74
CA TYR A 112 3.68 7.67 4.44
C TYR A 112 4.99 8.46 4.50
N GLY A 113 5.41 8.90 5.68
CA GLY A 113 6.50 9.84 5.89
C GLY A 113 5.96 11.24 6.19
N ARG A 114 6.87 12.20 6.40
CA ARG A 114 6.51 13.58 6.74
C ARG A 114 6.43 14.42 5.49
N PHE A 115 5.22 14.84 5.13
CA PHE A 115 4.95 15.72 3.99
C PHE A 115 4.65 17.14 4.45
N GLU A 116 5.25 18.10 3.76
CA GLU A 116 5.08 19.53 4.00
C GLU A 116 4.94 20.29 2.68
N VAL A 117 3.93 21.15 2.59
CA VAL A 117 3.82 22.10 1.48
C VAL A 117 4.89 23.17 1.68
N ALA A 118 5.91 23.18 0.83
CA ALA A 118 7.05 24.08 0.91
C ALA A 118 6.77 25.43 0.22
N ASP A 119 6.10 25.39 -0.94
CA ASP A 119 5.75 26.57 -1.73
C ASP A 119 4.60 26.24 -2.69
N TYR A 120 3.86 27.24 -3.14
CA TYR A 120 2.85 27.07 -4.19
C TYR A 120 2.45 28.39 -4.85
N ARG A 121 2.01 28.29 -6.10
CA ARG A 121 1.33 29.35 -6.85
C ARG A 121 0.14 28.73 -7.57
N MET A 122 -1.07 29.18 -7.26
CA MET A 122 -2.29 28.75 -7.96
C MET A 122 -3.10 29.98 -8.39
N ARG A 123 -2.99 30.33 -9.67
CA ARG A 123 -3.70 31.44 -10.32
C ARG A 123 -4.58 30.97 -11.49
N GLY A 124 -4.59 29.67 -11.79
CA GLY A 124 -5.35 29.11 -12.90
C GLY A 124 -4.65 29.23 -14.26
N ASP A 125 -3.33 29.46 -14.25
CA ASP A 125 -2.50 29.57 -15.47
C ASP A 125 -1.47 28.44 -15.57
N ASP A 126 -0.69 28.43 -16.65
CA ASP A 126 0.32 27.40 -16.94
C ASP A 126 1.53 27.47 -16.01
N GLY A 127 1.73 28.58 -15.30
CA GLY A 127 2.79 28.73 -14.31
C GLY A 127 2.36 28.31 -12.91
N ASP A 128 1.20 27.70 -12.74
CA ASP A 128 0.78 27.14 -11.46
C ASP A 128 1.74 26.03 -11.02
N TYR A 129 1.94 25.89 -9.71
CA TYR A 129 2.68 24.77 -9.14
C TYR A 129 2.38 24.59 -7.66
N ILE A 130 2.66 23.39 -7.16
CA ILE A 130 2.85 23.13 -5.74
C ILE A 130 4.17 22.39 -5.54
N LEU A 131 4.91 22.79 -4.52
CA LEU A 131 6.17 22.20 -4.11
C LEU A 131 5.98 21.54 -2.75
N ILE A 132 6.28 20.26 -2.67
CA ILE A 132 6.03 19.45 -1.48
C ILE A 132 7.32 18.76 -1.09
N ARG A 133 7.73 18.98 0.14
CA ARG A 133 8.85 18.27 0.74
C ARG A 133 8.34 17.02 1.42
N VAL A 134 8.96 15.88 1.14
CA VAL A 134 8.71 14.63 1.85
C VAL A 134 9.99 14.12 2.48
N GLU A 135 9.96 13.88 3.79
CA GLU A 135 11.02 13.17 4.51
C GLU A 135 10.59 11.71 4.71
N LYS A 136 11.49 10.79 4.35
CA LYS A 136 11.35 9.33 4.46
C LYS A 136 10.03 8.88 3.84
N PRO A 137 9.81 9.03 2.52
CA PRO A 137 8.61 8.48 1.88
C PRO A 137 8.54 6.95 2.08
N TYR A 138 7.33 6.38 2.17
CA TYR A 138 7.16 4.92 2.31
C TYR A 138 7.58 4.14 1.06
N SER A 139 7.48 4.79 -0.11
CA SER A 139 8.11 4.43 -1.37
C SER A 139 8.18 5.72 -2.18
N ILE A 140 9.30 6.01 -2.84
CA ILE A 140 9.40 7.25 -3.61
C ILE A 140 8.44 7.23 -4.81
N LEU A 141 8.37 6.10 -5.52
CA LEU A 141 7.53 5.91 -6.70
C LEU A 141 6.04 6.08 -6.40
N LEU A 142 5.59 5.59 -5.25
CA LEU A 142 4.18 5.70 -4.86
C LEU A 142 3.89 7.02 -4.14
N GLY A 143 4.76 7.39 -3.19
CA GLY A 143 4.57 8.56 -2.33
C GLY A 143 4.64 9.89 -3.06
N CYS A 144 5.40 9.99 -4.16
CA CYS A 144 5.44 11.22 -4.95
C CYS A 144 4.12 11.50 -5.68
N ALA A 145 3.39 10.44 -6.05
CA ALA A 145 2.16 10.54 -6.84
C ALA A 145 0.95 10.99 -6.00
N ASP A 146 0.93 10.68 -4.70
CA ASP A 146 -0.19 10.96 -3.80
C ASP A 146 -0.58 12.44 -3.67
N PRO A 147 0.36 13.36 -3.36
CA PRO A 147 0.00 14.76 -3.26
C PRO A 147 -0.41 15.36 -4.61
N VAL A 148 0.18 14.89 -5.72
CA VAL A 148 -0.20 15.33 -7.06
C VAL A 148 -1.62 14.89 -7.38
N ALA A 149 -1.97 13.64 -7.08
CA ALA A 149 -3.31 13.12 -7.25
C ALA A 149 -4.37 13.87 -6.42
N ALA A 150 -4.04 14.20 -5.17
CA ALA A 150 -4.88 15.04 -4.32
C ALA A 150 -5.09 16.44 -4.93
N LEU A 151 -4.02 17.05 -5.44
CA LEU A 151 -4.09 18.33 -6.13
C LEU A 151 -4.99 18.27 -7.36
N GLU A 152 -4.81 17.26 -8.22
CA GLU A 152 -5.63 17.07 -9.43
C GLU A 152 -7.13 16.96 -9.10
N ALA A 153 -7.49 16.21 -8.05
CA ALA A 153 -8.88 16.08 -7.61
C ALA A 153 -9.45 17.42 -7.14
N LEU A 154 -8.69 18.18 -6.34
CA LEU A 154 -9.11 19.50 -5.85
C LEU A 154 -9.31 20.50 -7.00
N VAL A 155 -8.32 20.62 -7.87
CA VAL A 155 -8.27 21.67 -8.91
C VAL A 155 -9.04 21.31 -10.18
N GLY A 156 -9.31 20.02 -10.40
CA GLY A 156 -9.99 19.55 -11.61
C GLY A 156 -9.14 19.65 -12.89
N ARG A 157 -7.81 19.74 -12.78
CA ARG A 157 -6.87 19.84 -13.91
C ARG A 157 -5.79 18.76 -13.80
N GLU A 158 -5.32 18.29 -14.94
CA GLU A 158 -4.20 17.35 -15.04
C GLU A 158 -2.86 18.02 -14.67
N MET A 159 -2.05 17.29 -13.92
CA MET A 159 -0.79 17.76 -13.36
C MET A 159 0.35 16.83 -13.75
N GLY A 160 1.41 17.42 -14.28
CA GLY A 160 2.73 16.85 -14.37
C GLY A 160 3.36 16.70 -13.00
N LEU A 161 4.37 15.83 -12.92
CA LEU A 161 5.08 15.51 -11.70
C LEU A 161 6.58 15.46 -12.01
N SER A 162 7.36 16.09 -11.16
CA SER A 162 8.81 15.89 -11.08
C SER A 162 9.19 15.77 -9.61
N TYR A 163 10.24 15.04 -9.30
CA TYR A 163 10.80 15.00 -7.96
C TYR A 163 12.31 14.90 -8.00
N ARG A 164 12.96 15.34 -6.92
CA ARG A 164 14.40 15.22 -6.73
C ARG A 164 14.73 15.00 -5.27
N GLU A 165 15.80 14.26 -5.00
CA GLU A 165 16.37 14.17 -3.65
C GLU A 165 17.15 15.45 -3.35
N VAL A 166 16.81 16.14 -2.26
CA VAL A 166 17.47 17.40 -1.83
C VAL A 166 18.43 17.19 -0.66
N SER A 167 18.24 16.11 0.09
CA SER A 167 19.16 15.56 1.09
C SER A 167 18.82 14.09 1.31
N PRO A 168 19.67 13.27 1.97
CA PRO A 168 19.40 11.86 2.16
C PRO A 168 17.98 11.59 2.72
N GLU A 169 17.20 10.80 1.99
CA GLU A 169 15.80 10.45 2.30
C GLU A 169 14.81 11.63 2.33
N VAL A 170 15.20 12.79 1.80
CA VAL A 170 14.32 13.98 1.70
C VAL A 170 14.18 14.36 0.25
N TYR A 171 12.94 14.35 -0.23
CA TYR A 171 12.61 14.63 -1.62
C TYR A 171 11.76 15.88 -1.71
N GLU A 172 11.95 16.60 -2.81
CA GLU A 172 11.12 17.72 -3.22
C GLU A 172 10.33 17.28 -4.44
N ILE A 173 9.00 17.28 -4.32
CA ILE A 173 8.04 16.89 -5.35
C ILE A 173 7.42 18.18 -5.87
N LYS A 174 7.49 18.41 -7.17
CA LYS A 174 6.83 19.52 -7.85
C LYS A 174 5.71 19.01 -8.74
N ALA A 175 4.49 19.44 -8.46
CA ALA A 175 3.36 19.29 -9.37
C ALA A 175 3.17 20.58 -10.17
N PHE A 176 2.85 20.46 -11.46
CA PHE A 176 2.65 21.59 -12.37
C PHE A 176 1.65 21.23 -13.47
N PRO A 177 0.95 22.17 -14.11
CA PRO A 177 0.01 21.88 -15.19
C PRO A 177 0.67 21.12 -16.33
N GLN A 178 0.12 19.96 -16.69
CA GLN A 178 0.58 19.21 -17.85
C GLN A 178 -0.54 18.31 -18.34
N SER A 179 -0.89 18.42 -19.62
CA SER A 179 -1.81 17.49 -20.26
C SER A 179 -1.15 16.12 -20.42
N HIS A 180 -1.91 15.06 -20.19
CA HIS A 180 -1.45 13.70 -20.43
C HIS A 180 -1.90 13.18 -21.80
N PRO A 181 -1.13 12.26 -22.40
CA PRO A 181 -1.55 11.58 -23.62
C PRO A 181 -2.93 10.91 -23.46
N GLU A 182 -3.80 11.09 -24.45
CA GLU A 182 -5.17 10.54 -24.45
C GLU A 182 -5.20 9.01 -24.31
N GLU A 183 -4.16 8.33 -24.80
CA GLU A 183 -3.99 6.88 -24.69
C GLU A 183 -4.01 6.38 -23.24
N PHE A 184 -3.75 7.24 -22.25
CA PHE A 184 -3.83 6.87 -20.82
C PHE A 184 -5.19 7.14 -20.20
N LYS A 185 -6.13 7.82 -20.87
CA LYS A 185 -7.45 8.11 -20.27
C LYS A 185 -8.32 6.85 -20.29
N GLY A 186 -9.05 6.63 -19.19
CA GLY A 186 -9.96 5.48 -19.06
C GLY A 186 -9.34 4.09 -18.88
N ARG A 187 -8.02 3.92 -19.02
CA ARG A 187 -7.33 2.62 -18.90
C ARG A 187 -7.26 2.01 -17.50
N LEU A 188 -7.49 2.82 -16.46
CA LEU A 188 -7.25 2.41 -15.08
C LEU A 188 -8.42 1.54 -14.62
N THR A 189 -8.15 0.27 -14.39
CA THR A 189 -9.09 -0.66 -13.78
C THR A 189 -8.67 -0.90 -12.34
N MET A 190 -9.44 -0.36 -11.40
CA MET A 190 -9.29 -0.70 -9.98
C MET A 190 -10.07 -1.98 -9.72
N ARG A 191 -9.40 -3.01 -9.20
CA ARG A 191 -10.07 -4.23 -8.74
C ARG A 191 -11.08 -3.84 -7.65
N LYS A 192 -12.32 -4.31 -7.82
CA LYS A 192 -13.32 -4.30 -6.76
C LYS A 192 -13.19 -5.61 -6.02
N TYR A 193 -12.96 -5.55 -4.73
CA TYR A 193 -12.95 -6.73 -3.90
C TYR A 193 -14.37 -7.03 -3.43
N ALA A 194 -14.75 -8.28 -3.60
CA ALA A 194 -15.80 -8.90 -2.81
C ALA A 194 -15.11 -9.83 -1.82
N TYR A 195 -15.65 -9.99 -0.63
CA TYR A 195 -15.09 -10.93 0.32
C TYR A 195 -16.15 -11.88 0.85
N LEU A 196 -15.72 -13.12 0.98
CA LEU A 196 -16.42 -14.16 1.72
C LEU A 196 -16.36 -13.86 3.21
N GLU A 197 -17.37 -14.32 3.95
CA GLU A 197 -17.30 -14.31 5.41
C GLU A 197 -16.10 -15.15 5.87
N GLY A 198 -15.43 -14.68 6.91
CA GLY A 198 -14.33 -15.42 7.52
C GLY A 198 -14.53 -15.59 9.01
N ASP A 199 -13.55 -16.21 9.63
CA ASP A 199 -13.57 -16.69 11.00
C ASP A 199 -12.45 -16.06 11.85
N ILE A 200 -11.75 -15.05 11.32
CA ILE A 200 -10.74 -14.29 12.08
C ILE A 200 -11.42 -13.50 13.19
N ARG A 201 -10.86 -13.58 14.39
CA ARG A 201 -11.30 -12.79 15.54
C ARG A 201 -10.10 -12.26 16.30
N PHE A 202 -10.00 -10.93 16.37
CA PHE A 202 -9.04 -10.25 17.22
C PHE A 202 -9.67 -9.87 18.54
N ARG A 203 -8.88 -9.88 19.61
CA ARG A 203 -9.33 -9.29 20.88
C ARG A 203 -9.31 -7.76 20.73
N PRO A 204 -10.41 -7.05 20.97
CA PRO A 204 -10.42 -5.60 20.87
C PRO A 204 -9.75 -4.98 22.09
N CYS A 205 -8.99 -3.90 21.88
CA CYS A 205 -8.55 -3.01 22.94
C CYS A 205 -9.78 -2.40 23.63
N PRO A 206 -9.95 -2.53 24.96
CA PRO A 206 -11.15 -2.06 25.65
C PRO A 206 -11.29 -0.54 25.69
N GLN A 207 -10.28 0.22 25.29
CA GLN A 207 -10.36 1.68 25.23
C GLN A 207 -10.75 2.21 23.83
N CYS A 208 -10.17 1.69 22.75
CA CYS A 208 -10.39 2.22 21.40
C CYS A 208 -11.02 1.22 20.42
N GLY A 209 -11.21 -0.04 20.81
CA GLY A 209 -11.83 -1.09 19.99
C GLY A 209 -10.96 -1.67 18.87
N ALA A 210 -9.78 -1.10 18.59
CA ALA A 210 -8.84 -1.65 17.62
C ALA A 210 -8.24 -2.99 18.12
N PRO A 211 -7.78 -3.90 17.25
CA PRO A 211 -7.13 -5.15 17.66
C PRO A 211 -5.99 -4.91 18.68
N GLU A 212 -5.92 -5.71 19.74
CA GLU A 212 -4.86 -5.59 20.77
C GLU A 212 -3.46 -5.83 20.17
N GLU A 213 -3.36 -6.62 19.11
CA GLU A 213 -2.16 -6.92 18.36
C GLU A 213 -1.50 -5.66 17.78
N LEU A 214 -2.29 -4.59 17.55
CA LEU A 214 -1.76 -3.30 17.10
C LEU A 214 -0.88 -2.60 18.15
N ALA A 215 -0.95 -3.01 19.43
CA ALA A 215 -0.02 -2.53 20.45
C ALA A 215 1.44 -2.95 20.16
N GLY A 216 1.64 -3.95 19.29
CA GLY A 216 2.95 -4.35 18.77
C GLY A 216 3.60 -3.33 17.83
N PHE A 217 2.93 -2.22 17.51
CA PHE A 217 3.43 -1.17 16.63
C PHE A 217 3.60 0.16 17.37
N ALA A 218 4.47 1.02 16.85
CA ALA A 218 4.76 2.34 17.37
C ALA A 218 4.52 3.39 16.29
N TRP A 219 3.67 4.38 16.58
CA TRP A 219 3.40 5.51 15.69
C TRP A 219 4.26 6.69 16.10
N ASP A 220 5.16 7.11 15.22
CA ASP A 220 5.91 8.36 15.29
C ASP A 220 5.20 9.38 14.40
N LEU A 221 4.19 10.05 14.97
CA LEU A 221 3.28 10.92 14.22
C LEU A 221 3.96 12.19 13.71
N ASP A 222 5.00 12.67 14.40
CA ASP A 222 5.76 13.86 14.00
C ASP A 222 6.57 13.58 12.72
N ARG A 223 7.12 12.36 12.61
CA ARG A 223 7.87 11.92 11.43
C ARG A 223 7.01 11.18 10.40
N GLY A 224 5.76 10.88 10.73
CA GLY A 224 4.83 10.15 9.87
C GLY A 224 5.25 8.70 9.63
N LEU A 225 5.81 8.05 10.64
CA LEU A 225 6.34 6.68 10.56
C LEU A 225 5.58 5.74 11.48
N ILE A 226 5.49 4.48 11.07
CA ILE A 226 4.99 3.39 11.91
C ILE A 226 6.08 2.33 11.97
N HIS A 227 6.38 1.81 13.15
CA HIS A 227 7.39 0.76 13.33
C HIS A 227 6.77 -0.46 13.99
N ASN A 228 7.06 -1.64 13.47
CA ASN A 228 6.83 -2.89 14.19
C ASN A 228 7.85 -2.98 15.33
N ARG A 229 7.39 -3.02 16.59
CA ARG A 229 8.29 -3.02 17.77
C ARG A 229 9.15 -4.27 17.86
N ARG A 230 8.69 -5.40 17.31
CA ARG A 230 9.42 -6.67 17.34
C ARG A 230 10.52 -6.70 16.29
N THR A 231 10.23 -6.26 15.07
CA THR A 231 11.15 -6.40 13.92
C THR A 231 11.91 -5.12 13.59
N GLY A 232 11.51 -3.98 14.15
CA GLY A 232 12.02 -2.64 13.81
C GLY A 232 11.61 -2.13 12.42
N LYS A 233 10.96 -2.97 11.61
CA LYS A 233 10.58 -2.65 10.23
C LYS A 233 9.55 -1.53 10.20
N ARG A 234 9.66 -0.67 9.19
CA ARG A 234 8.71 0.41 8.97
C ARG A 234 7.46 -0.14 8.29
N MET A 235 6.30 0.24 8.81
CA MET A 235 5.01 -0.21 8.32
C MET A 235 4.25 0.92 7.63
N VAL A 236 3.34 0.55 6.73
CA VAL A 236 2.48 1.47 6.01
C VAL A 236 1.10 0.87 5.77
N PHE A 237 0.06 1.69 5.92
CA PHE A 237 -1.30 1.36 5.49
C PHE A 237 -1.49 1.75 4.03
N PHE A 238 -1.86 0.82 3.17
CA PHE A 238 -1.94 1.05 1.72
C PHE A 238 -3.11 0.29 1.10
N ALA A 239 -3.68 0.76 -0.01
CA ALA A 239 -4.76 0.06 -0.68
C ALA A 239 -4.20 -1.02 -1.64
N PRO A 240 -4.50 -2.32 -1.46
CA PRO A 240 -3.93 -3.39 -2.29
C PRO A 240 -4.32 -3.27 -3.76
N SER A 241 -5.51 -2.72 -4.05
CA SER A 241 -6.01 -2.47 -5.42
C SER A 241 -5.07 -1.59 -6.25
N VAL A 242 -4.21 -0.80 -5.61
CA VAL A 242 -3.24 0.05 -6.29
C VAL A 242 -2.04 -0.77 -6.74
N MET A 243 -1.56 -1.74 -5.95
CA MET A 243 -0.51 -2.67 -6.40
C MET A 243 -1.00 -3.48 -7.60
N GLU A 244 -2.24 -3.97 -7.55
CA GLU A 244 -2.82 -4.73 -8.65
C GLU A 244 -3.01 -3.89 -9.90
N ALA A 245 -3.44 -2.63 -9.77
CA ALA A 245 -3.50 -1.71 -10.89
C ALA A 245 -2.11 -1.50 -11.51
N VAL A 246 -1.06 -1.36 -10.68
CA VAL A 246 0.32 -1.24 -11.15
C VAL A 246 0.75 -2.51 -11.88
N PHE A 247 0.50 -3.70 -11.34
CA PHE A 247 0.85 -4.96 -12.01
C PHE A 247 0.09 -5.14 -13.32
N GLY A 248 -1.19 -4.81 -13.36
CA GLY A 248 -1.99 -4.89 -14.59
C GLY A 248 -1.55 -3.89 -15.66
N GLU A 249 -1.10 -2.68 -15.29
CA GLU A 249 -0.53 -1.73 -16.27
C GLU A 249 0.87 -2.17 -16.73
N LEU A 250 1.68 -2.78 -15.84
CA LEU A 250 2.95 -3.39 -16.24
C LEU A 250 2.73 -4.53 -17.23
N GLU A 251 1.82 -5.45 -16.94
CA GLU A 251 1.47 -6.58 -17.81
C GLU A 251 0.98 -6.09 -19.18
N ARG A 252 0.12 -5.08 -19.19
CA ARG A 252 -0.40 -4.50 -20.43
C ARG A 252 0.69 -3.84 -21.28
N GLU A 253 1.66 -3.18 -20.66
CA GLU A 253 2.71 -2.46 -21.39
C GLU A 253 3.93 -3.33 -21.73
N LEU A 254 4.23 -4.34 -20.92
CA LEU A 254 5.47 -5.12 -20.98
C LEU A 254 5.25 -6.60 -21.31
N GLY A 255 4.02 -7.09 -21.28
CA GLY A 255 3.62 -8.44 -21.71
C GLY A 255 3.20 -9.38 -20.57
N GLU A 256 2.76 -10.57 -20.97
CA GLU A 256 2.14 -11.59 -20.11
C GLU A 256 3.09 -12.23 -19.08
N THR A 257 4.40 -11.93 -19.13
CA THR A 257 5.39 -12.46 -18.17
C THR A 257 5.46 -11.71 -16.84
N ILE A 258 4.71 -10.61 -16.70
CA ILE A 258 4.76 -9.74 -15.52
C ILE A 258 4.33 -10.44 -14.24
N PRO A 259 3.28 -11.28 -14.22
CA PRO A 259 2.95 -12.08 -13.04
C PRO A 259 4.13 -12.88 -12.49
N GLU A 260 4.88 -13.61 -13.34
CA GLU A 260 6.05 -14.38 -12.93
C GLU A 260 7.18 -13.48 -12.41
N VAL A 261 7.38 -12.31 -13.03
CA VAL A 261 8.40 -11.34 -12.60
C VAL A 261 8.08 -10.79 -11.20
N VAL A 262 6.81 -10.48 -10.92
CA VAL A 262 6.35 -10.01 -9.60
C VAL A 262 6.54 -11.11 -8.55
N ILE A 263 6.11 -12.34 -8.85
CA ILE A 263 6.27 -13.50 -7.97
C ILE A 263 7.75 -13.74 -7.66
N GLU A 264 8.60 -13.74 -8.68
CA GLU A 264 10.05 -13.96 -8.55
C GLU A 264 10.73 -12.84 -7.73
N ALA A 265 10.34 -11.59 -7.94
CA ALA A 265 10.85 -10.47 -7.16
C ALA A 265 10.47 -10.63 -5.68
N GLN A 266 9.20 -10.92 -5.37
CA GLN A 266 8.73 -11.11 -4.00
C GLN A 266 9.32 -12.37 -3.33
N ARG A 267 9.54 -13.44 -4.10
CA ARG A 267 10.23 -14.67 -3.65
C ARG A 267 11.63 -14.35 -3.16
N ARG A 268 12.44 -13.65 -3.97
CA ARG A 268 13.82 -13.28 -3.62
C ARG A 268 13.87 -12.44 -2.34
N LEU A 269 12.94 -11.51 -2.17
CA LEU A 269 12.86 -10.69 -0.95
C LEU A 269 12.55 -11.51 0.29
N THR A 270 11.59 -12.43 0.17
CA THR A 270 11.18 -13.29 1.28
C THR A 270 12.27 -14.29 1.65
N ALA A 271 12.89 -14.93 0.65
CA ALA A 271 14.00 -15.87 0.84
C ALA A 271 15.22 -15.22 1.52
N ALA A 272 15.44 -13.91 1.31
CA ALA A 272 16.49 -13.14 1.96
C ALA A 272 16.22 -12.82 3.45
N GLY A 273 15.15 -13.37 4.05
CA GLY A 273 14.87 -13.28 5.48
C GLY A 273 14.01 -12.06 5.87
N LEU A 274 13.22 -11.51 4.94
CA LEU A 274 12.31 -10.40 5.26
C LEU A 274 11.23 -10.81 6.28
N TYR A 275 10.81 -12.08 6.25
CA TYR A 275 9.79 -12.64 7.13
C TYR A 275 10.42 -13.68 8.07
N GLY A 276 10.29 -13.47 9.38
CA GLY A 276 10.64 -14.46 10.39
C GLY A 276 9.39 -15.23 10.83
N LEU A 277 9.43 -16.56 10.72
CA LEU A 277 8.42 -17.45 11.29
C LEU A 277 9.03 -18.34 12.36
N ASP A 278 8.28 -18.52 13.45
CA ASP A 278 8.52 -19.61 14.37
C ASP A 278 7.96 -20.90 13.77
N ARG A 279 8.76 -21.97 13.75
CA ARG A 279 8.38 -23.24 13.13
C ARG A 279 7.32 -23.98 13.94
N GLU A 280 7.32 -23.83 15.27
CA GLU A 280 6.44 -24.61 16.14
C GLU A 280 4.97 -24.19 16.02
N ASN A 281 4.71 -22.92 15.67
CA ASN A 281 3.37 -22.35 15.51
C ASN A 281 3.11 -21.71 14.13
N ALA A 282 3.89 -22.12 13.12
CA ALA A 282 3.96 -21.44 11.83
C ALA A 282 2.59 -21.17 11.17
N GLN A 283 1.63 -22.10 11.26
CA GLN A 283 0.30 -21.92 10.69
C GLN A 283 -0.52 -20.85 11.41
N GLN A 284 -0.62 -20.93 12.74
CA GLN A 284 -1.41 -19.96 13.51
C GLN A 284 -0.76 -18.58 13.44
N ASP A 285 0.56 -18.52 13.58
CA ASP A 285 1.33 -17.29 13.45
C ASP A 285 1.13 -16.67 12.07
N LEU A 286 1.30 -17.45 11.00
CA LEU A 286 1.11 -16.93 9.65
C LEU A 286 -0.33 -16.46 9.41
N ARG A 287 -1.32 -17.21 9.88
CA ARG A 287 -2.74 -16.83 9.77
C ARG A 287 -3.02 -15.50 10.45
N GLU A 288 -2.58 -15.31 11.69
CA GLU A 288 -2.75 -14.07 12.42
C GLU A 288 -1.97 -12.92 11.78
N GLN A 289 -0.72 -13.18 11.36
CA GLN A 289 0.13 -12.18 10.71
C GLN A 289 -0.41 -11.73 9.35
N LEU A 290 -1.07 -12.60 8.58
CA LEU A 290 -1.73 -12.22 7.32
C LEU A 290 -2.99 -11.40 7.60
N ALA A 291 -3.83 -11.86 8.52
CA ALA A 291 -5.10 -11.21 8.81
C ALA A 291 -4.94 -9.84 9.47
N ILE A 292 -3.98 -9.67 10.40
CA ILE A 292 -3.71 -8.36 11.02
C ILE A 292 -3.20 -7.34 10.00
N ARG A 293 -2.57 -7.83 8.91
CA ARG A 293 -2.08 -7.02 7.79
C ARG A 293 -3.11 -6.82 6.69
N GLY A 294 -4.33 -7.38 6.81
CA GLY A 294 -5.36 -7.26 5.79
C GLY A 294 -5.10 -8.10 4.53
N LEU A 295 -4.24 -9.12 4.59
CA LEU A 295 -3.82 -9.90 3.43
C LEU A 295 -4.74 -11.08 3.10
N GLY A 296 -5.73 -11.37 3.95
CA GLY A 296 -6.73 -12.41 3.73
C GLY A 296 -6.86 -13.41 4.86
N ASN A 297 -7.67 -14.45 4.63
CA ASN A 297 -7.99 -15.49 5.60
C ASN A 297 -7.34 -16.83 5.21
N LEU A 298 -6.23 -17.16 5.85
CA LEU A 298 -5.51 -18.42 5.64
C LEU A 298 -6.29 -19.60 6.22
N LYS A 299 -6.86 -20.45 5.36
CA LYS A 299 -7.67 -21.61 5.74
C LYS A 299 -6.84 -22.87 5.96
N GLU A 300 -5.91 -23.13 5.06
CA GLU A 300 -5.08 -24.33 5.11
C GLU A 300 -3.61 -23.95 4.88
N LEU A 301 -2.72 -24.55 5.67
CA LEU A 301 -1.28 -24.50 5.47
C LEU A 301 -0.70 -25.87 5.78
N SER A 302 0.05 -26.41 4.84
CA SER A 302 0.91 -27.57 5.04
C SER A 302 2.32 -27.17 4.65
N LEU A 303 3.29 -27.39 5.54
CA LEU A 303 4.68 -27.02 5.35
C LEU A 303 5.57 -28.16 5.82
N GLY A 304 6.42 -28.67 4.94
CA GLY A 304 7.44 -29.66 5.28
C GLY A 304 8.46 -29.84 4.17
N GLU A 305 9.36 -30.81 4.33
CA GLU A 305 10.49 -31.03 3.40
C GLU A 305 10.06 -31.36 1.95
N ARG A 306 8.81 -31.82 1.77
CA ARG A 306 8.26 -32.15 0.44
C ARG A 306 7.66 -30.95 -0.29
N GLY A 307 7.45 -29.83 0.40
CA GLY A 307 6.81 -28.66 -0.17
C GLY A 307 6.00 -27.82 0.82
N LEU A 308 5.36 -26.79 0.28
CA LEU A 308 4.38 -25.95 0.96
C LEU A 308 3.07 -25.99 0.16
N SER A 309 1.94 -26.21 0.84
CA SER A 309 0.60 -26.00 0.29
C SER A 309 -0.11 -24.96 1.14
N LEU A 310 -0.75 -24.00 0.47
CA LEU A 310 -1.48 -22.91 1.11
C LEU A 310 -2.82 -22.71 0.39
N PHE A 311 -3.89 -22.58 1.17
CA PHE A 311 -5.21 -22.16 0.68
C PHE A 311 -5.69 -20.96 1.50
N MET A 312 -6.02 -19.88 0.79
CA MET A 312 -6.51 -18.63 1.35
C MET A 312 -7.85 -18.25 0.73
N GLU A 313 -8.77 -17.79 1.56
CA GLU A 313 -9.92 -17.00 1.11
C GLU A 313 -9.57 -15.52 1.19
N ASN A 314 -10.18 -14.69 0.33
CA ASN A 314 -10.01 -13.24 0.35
C ASN A 314 -8.53 -12.84 0.25
N ALA A 315 -7.77 -13.36 -0.71
CA ALA A 315 -6.36 -13.05 -0.85
C ALA A 315 -6.17 -11.64 -1.45
N ALA A 316 -5.63 -10.71 -0.67
CA ALA A 316 -5.17 -9.42 -1.21
C ALA A 316 -3.82 -9.60 -1.89
N VAL A 317 -3.58 -8.89 -3.00
CA VAL A 317 -2.31 -8.91 -3.76
C VAL A 317 -1.77 -10.33 -4.01
N PRO A 318 -2.53 -11.22 -4.68
CA PRO A 318 -2.22 -12.66 -4.74
C PRO A 318 -0.82 -12.97 -5.27
N LEU A 319 -0.32 -12.23 -6.27
CA LEU A 319 1.04 -12.42 -6.80
C LEU A 319 2.13 -12.24 -5.73
N MET A 320 1.94 -11.28 -4.82
CA MET A 320 2.87 -11.09 -3.70
C MET A 320 2.75 -12.24 -2.68
N VAL A 321 1.54 -12.72 -2.42
CA VAL A 321 1.32 -13.87 -1.51
C VAL A 321 1.97 -15.14 -2.06
N VAL A 322 1.85 -15.40 -3.37
CA VAL A 322 2.50 -16.54 -4.06
C VAL A 322 4.03 -16.46 -3.91
N GLY A 323 4.63 -15.32 -4.25
CA GLY A 323 6.08 -15.13 -4.11
C GLY A 323 6.55 -15.24 -2.66
N MET A 324 5.77 -14.71 -1.70
CA MET A 324 6.05 -14.86 -0.28
C MET A 324 6.01 -16.32 0.18
N ALA A 325 5.00 -17.10 -0.23
CA ALA A 325 4.91 -18.52 0.11
C ALA A 325 6.11 -19.31 -0.43
N GLN A 326 6.49 -19.06 -1.69
CA GLN A 326 7.64 -19.71 -2.32
C GLN A 326 8.95 -19.34 -1.61
N GLY A 327 9.18 -18.05 -1.36
CA GLY A 327 10.41 -17.60 -0.71
C GLY A 327 10.50 -18.07 0.74
N LEU A 328 9.37 -18.23 1.42
CA LEU A 328 9.31 -18.75 2.79
C LEU A 328 9.76 -20.21 2.83
N TYR A 329 9.25 -21.03 1.91
CA TYR A 329 9.67 -22.43 1.78
C TYR A 329 11.19 -22.55 1.58
N GLU A 330 11.75 -21.77 0.65
CA GLU A 330 13.18 -21.76 0.35
C GLU A 330 14.04 -21.24 1.50
N SER A 331 13.56 -20.23 2.23
CA SER A 331 14.26 -19.72 3.42
C SER A 331 14.39 -20.79 4.51
N LEU A 332 13.38 -21.65 4.65
CA LEU A 332 13.32 -22.68 5.69
C LEU A 332 14.05 -23.97 5.31
N HIS A 333 13.94 -24.42 4.06
CA HIS A 333 14.48 -25.71 3.62
C HIS A 333 15.77 -25.57 2.78
N GLY A 334 16.12 -24.36 2.36
CA GLY A 334 17.19 -24.11 1.40
C GLY A 334 16.83 -24.57 -0.01
N GLY A 335 17.73 -24.29 -0.96
CA GLY A 335 17.58 -24.69 -2.36
C GLY A 335 16.59 -23.84 -3.15
N THR A 336 16.32 -24.27 -4.39
CA THR A 336 15.37 -23.65 -5.31
C THR A 336 14.06 -24.44 -5.32
N SER A 337 12.96 -23.76 -5.61
CA SER A 337 11.63 -24.36 -5.68
C SER A 337 10.89 -23.98 -6.96
N ARG A 338 9.80 -24.70 -7.25
CA ARG A 338 8.80 -24.34 -8.25
C ARG A 338 7.48 -24.08 -7.56
N VAL A 339 6.69 -23.17 -8.10
CA VAL A 339 5.38 -22.80 -7.57
C VAL A 339 4.30 -22.96 -8.64
N GLU A 340 3.21 -23.63 -8.27
CA GLU A 340 1.96 -23.69 -9.00
C GLU A 340 0.91 -22.94 -8.18
N TRP A 341 0.08 -22.13 -8.82
CA TRP A 341 -0.95 -21.37 -8.13
C TRP A 341 -2.16 -21.12 -9.02
N SER A 342 -3.29 -20.87 -8.38
CA SER A 342 -4.54 -20.49 -9.06
C SER A 342 -5.40 -19.61 -8.17
N THR A 343 -6.18 -18.74 -8.80
CA THR A 343 -7.21 -17.95 -8.12
C THR A 343 -8.60 -18.51 -8.46
N GLY A 344 -9.47 -18.60 -7.47
CA GLY A 344 -10.83 -19.12 -7.62
C GLY A 344 -11.91 -18.07 -7.36
N GLU A 345 -13.14 -18.54 -7.14
CA GLU A 345 -14.25 -17.69 -6.71
C GLU A 345 -13.94 -16.99 -5.38
N GLY A 346 -14.52 -15.80 -5.18
CA GLY A 346 -14.40 -15.06 -3.91
C GLY A 346 -12.98 -14.62 -3.57
N ASP A 347 -12.15 -14.36 -4.58
CA ASP A 347 -10.74 -14.00 -4.42
C ASP A 347 -9.94 -15.06 -3.62
N SER A 348 -10.33 -16.33 -3.74
CA SER A 348 -9.58 -17.45 -3.17
C SER A 348 -8.26 -17.67 -3.91
N LEU A 349 -7.25 -18.14 -3.20
CA LEU A 349 -5.91 -18.42 -3.70
C LEU A 349 -5.44 -19.79 -3.20
N SER A 350 -5.06 -20.64 -4.15
CA SER A 350 -4.39 -21.91 -3.89
C SER A 350 -2.94 -21.81 -4.37
N VAL A 351 -1.99 -22.24 -3.53
CA VAL A 351 -0.55 -22.23 -3.83
C VAL A 351 0.05 -23.58 -3.46
N GLU A 352 0.83 -24.15 -4.36
CA GLU A 352 1.62 -25.35 -4.13
C GLU A 352 3.08 -25.09 -4.52
N VAL A 353 3.99 -25.23 -3.57
CA VAL A 353 5.44 -25.07 -3.75
C VAL A 353 6.11 -26.42 -3.58
N LYS A 354 6.94 -26.81 -4.54
CA LYS A 354 7.69 -28.08 -4.53
C LYS A 354 9.19 -27.80 -4.69
N PRO A 355 10.10 -28.60 -4.08
CA PRO A 355 11.51 -28.54 -4.42
C PRO A 355 11.74 -28.77 -5.93
N ALA A 356 12.70 -28.03 -6.52
CA ALA A 356 12.87 -27.92 -7.97
C ALA A 356 13.56 -29.10 -8.66
#